data_AF-A0A7C3Z270-F1
#
_entry.id   AF-A0A7C3Z270-F1
#
_cell.length_a   1.000
_cell.length_b   1.000
_cell.length_c   1.000
_cell.angle_alpha   90.00
_cell.angle_beta   90.00
_cell.angle_gamma   90.00
#
_symmetry.space_group_name_H-M   'P 1'
#
loop_
_entity.id
_entity.type
_entity.pdbx_description
1 polymer ?
#
loop_
_entity_poly.entity_id
_entity_poly.type
_entity_poly.pdbx_seq_one_letter_code
_entity_poly.pdbx_strand_id
1 'polypeptide(L)'
;MARKVYLKPPQPARTMLWAQIIIGALFLPFGVVLLSTAEGEARPFAMIFLVIWVVACIAIMVNAAKWLGLVKKGSIEVGEIADIDGEAAGGFAVKLRDLEALKKDGLITEGEYQRKRAEIIQEKW
;
A
#
# COMPACT_ATOMS: atom_id res chain seq x y z
N MET A 1 9.63 20.42 -18.89
CA MET A 1 8.32 20.82 -18.33
C MET A 1 7.64 19.57 -17.82
N ALA A 2 7.44 19.44 -16.51
CA ALA A 2 6.84 18.24 -15.92
C ALA A 2 5.35 18.16 -16.31
N ARG A 3 4.98 17.11 -17.06
CA ARG A 3 3.60 16.86 -17.49
C ARG A 3 2.82 16.34 -16.28
N LYS A 4 1.86 17.13 -15.78
CA LYS A 4 0.98 16.72 -14.68
C LYS A 4 0.03 15.62 -15.18
N VAL A 5 0.28 14.37 -14.81
CA VAL A 5 -0.60 13.23 -15.09
C VAL A 5 -1.46 12.97 -13.85
N TYR A 6 -2.76 13.21 -13.96
CA TYR A 6 -3.72 12.95 -12.90
C TYR A 6 -4.14 11.49 -12.96
N LEU A 7 -3.54 10.64 -12.12
CA LEU A 7 -3.97 9.25 -11.98
C LEU A 7 -5.24 9.19 -11.15
N LYS A 8 -6.27 8.54 -11.71
CA LYS A 8 -7.52 8.27 -10.99
C LYS A 8 -7.16 7.33 -9.84
N PRO A 9 -7.38 7.71 -8.57
CA PRO A 9 -6.97 6.87 -7.45
C PRO A 9 -7.66 5.50 -7.56
N PRO A 10 -6.95 4.41 -7.25
CA PRO A 10 -7.52 3.08 -7.36
C PRO A 10 -8.75 3.00 -6.43
N GLN A 11 -9.86 2.50 -6.97
CA GLN A 11 -11.10 2.26 -6.21
C GLN A 11 -10.87 1.58 -4.84
N PRO A 12 -9.94 0.61 -4.68
CA PRO A 12 -9.66 0.01 -3.37
C PRO A 12 -9.10 0.98 -2.32
N ALA A 13 -8.41 2.06 -2.70
CA ALA A 13 -7.89 3.04 -1.74
C ALA A 13 -9.04 3.83 -1.09
N ARG A 14 -10.07 4.17 -1.86
CA ARG A 14 -11.23 4.90 -1.35
C ARG A 14 -12.09 4.02 -0.44
N THR A 15 -12.30 2.75 -0.80
CA THR A 15 -13.05 1.82 0.06
C THR A 15 -12.31 1.54 1.37
N MET A 16 -10.97 1.41 1.32
CA MET A 16 -10.14 1.22 2.51
C MET A 16 -10.22 2.42 3.48
N LEU A 17 -10.16 3.65 2.98
CA LEU A 17 -10.30 4.85 3.82
C LEU A 17 -11.69 4.98 4.45
N TRP A 18 -12.76 4.64 3.71
CA TRP A 18 -14.11 4.59 4.28
C TRP A 18 -14.26 3.49 5.33
N ALA A 19 -13.68 2.31 5.09
CA ALA A 19 -13.67 1.22 6.06
C ALA A 19 -12.96 1.65 7.36
N GLN A 20 -11.84 2.37 7.29
CA GLN A 20 -11.15 2.90 8.47
C GLN A 20 -12.04 3.85 9.29
N ILE A 21 -12.82 4.72 8.63
CA ILE A 21 -13.74 5.62 9.34
C ILE A 21 -14.87 4.83 10.01
N ILE A 22 -15.48 3.88 9.28
CA ILE A 22 -16.58 3.07 9.79
C ILE A 22 -16.11 2.22 10.98
N ILE A 23 -14.98 1.54 10.84
CA ILE A 23 -14.38 0.74 11.91
C ILE A 23 -14.02 1.64 13.09
N GLY A 24 -13.35 2.77 12.87
CA GLY A 24 -13.01 3.73 13.92
C GLY A 24 -14.23 4.23 14.70
N ALA A 25 -15.33 4.53 13.99
CA ALA A 25 -16.58 4.95 14.61
C ALA A 25 -17.24 3.80 15.41
N LEU A 26 -17.23 2.58 14.87
CA LEU A 26 -17.75 1.39 15.56
C LEU A 26 -16.91 1.03 16.80
N PHE A 27 -15.63 1.38 16.81
CA PHE A 27 -14.69 1.07 17.88
C PHE A 27 -14.68 2.11 19.02
N LEU A 28 -15.29 3.29 18.82
CA LEU A 28 -15.49 4.27 19.90
C LEU A 28 -16.33 3.77 21.08
N PRO A 29 -17.52 3.15 20.88
CA PRO A 29 -18.31 2.64 22.01
C PRO A 29 -17.58 1.54 22.79
N PHE A 30 -16.62 0.84 22.18
CA PHE A 30 -15.80 -0.16 22.88
C PHE A 30 -15.00 0.46 24.05
N GLY A 31 -14.45 1.66 23.88
CA GLY A 31 -13.77 2.36 24.97
C GLY A 31 -14.71 2.70 26.13
N VAL A 32 -15.95 3.08 25.83
CA VAL A 32 -16.97 3.38 26.85
C VAL A 32 -17.38 2.13 27.60
N VAL A 33 -17.55 1.00 26.90
CA VAL A 33 -17.80 -0.30 27.54
C VAL A 33 -16.64 -0.67 28.46
N LEU A 34 -15.39 -0.52 28.01
CA LEU A 34 -14.21 -0.83 28.82
C LEU A 34 -14.16 0.02 30.11
N LEU A 35 -14.50 1.32 30.02
CA LEU A 35 -14.61 2.17 31.20
C LEU A 35 -15.72 1.71 32.14
N SER A 36 -16.87 1.27 31.60
CA SER A 36 -18.00 0.78 32.40
C SER A 36 -17.70 -0.51 33.16
N THR A 37 -16.79 -1.34 32.63
CA THR A 37 -16.33 -2.59 33.27
C THR A 37 -15.17 -2.39 34.24
N ALA A 38 -14.58 -1.19 34.31
CA ALA A 38 -13.44 -0.91 35.16
C ALA A 38 -13.90 -0.62 36.61
N GLU A 39 -13.56 -1.52 37.52
CA GLU A 39 -13.85 -1.39 38.95
C GLU A 39 -12.58 -1.14 39.79
N GLY A 40 -12.76 -0.54 40.97
CA GLY A 40 -11.68 -0.34 41.95
C GLY A 40 -10.55 0.57 41.48
N GLU A 41 -9.32 0.20 41.84
CA GLU A 41 -8.09 0.95 41.56
C GLU A 41 -7.76 1.05 40.06
N ALA A 42 -8.40 0.24 39.21
CA ALA A 42 -8.21 0.27 37.77
C ALA A 42 -8.98 1.42 37.06
N ARG A 43 -9.98 2.01 37.72
CA ARG A 43 -10.82 3.08 37.17
C ARG A 43 -10.05 4.33 36.70
N PRO A 44 -9.10 4.90 37.46
CA PRO A 44 -8.29 6.03 36.98
C PRO A 44 -7.45 5.68 35.75
N PHE A 45 -6.89 4.47 35.69
CA PHE A 45 -6.14 4.00 34.52
C PHE A 45 -7.03 3.82 33.29
N ALA A 46 -8.25 3.28 33.49
CA ALA A 46 -9.25 3.14 32.42
C ALA A 46 -9.70 4.51 31.86
N MET A 47 -9.80 5.54 32.69
CA MET A 47 -10.10 6.90 32.24
C MET A 47 -8.98 7.49 31.37
N ILE A 48 -7.72 7.34 31.80
CA ILE A 48 -6.56 7.80 31.01
C ILE A 48 -6.48 7.05 29.68
N PHE A 49 -6.68 5.72 29.72
CA PHE A 49 -6.77 4.89 28.52
C PHE A 49 -7.89 5.37 27.59
N LEU A 50 -9.09 5.65 28.12
CA LEU A 50 -10.21 6.14 27.31
C LEU A 50 -9.89 7.45 26.61
N VAL A 51 -9.21 8.38 27.28
CA VAL A 51 -8.80 9.66 26.68
C VAL A 51 -7.85 9.41 25.51
N ILE A 52 -6.80 8.60 25.72
CA ILE A 52 -5.84 8.24 24.66
C ILE A 52 -6.54 7.51 23.51
N TRP A 53 -7.45 6.59 23.84
CA TRP A 53 -8.24 5.82 22.88
C TRP A 53 -9.10 6.71 21.99
N VAL A 54 -9.89 7.60 22.59
CA VAL A 54 -10.75 8.53 21.85
C VAL A 54 -9.91 9.45 20.96
N VAL A 55 -8.80 9.97 21.47
CA VAL A 55 -7.87 10.80 20.68
C VAL A 55 -7.29 10.01 19.50
N ALA A 56 -6.89 8.75 19.70
CA ALA A 56 -6.38 7.90 18.63
C ALA A 56 -7.45 7.60 17.56
N CYS A 57 -8.67 7.23 17.97
CA CYS A 57 -9.79 7.01 17.04
C CYS A 57 -10.09 8.27 16.22
N ILE A 58 -10.15 9.44 16.87
CA ILE A 58 -10.37 10.72 16.19
C ILE A 58 -9.23 11.03 15.22
N ALA A 59 -7.97 10.83 15.64
CA ALA A 59 -6.81 11.09 14.78
C ALA A 59 -6.83 10.22 13.51
N ILE A 60 -7.15 8.93 13.64
CA ILE A 60 -7.27 8.00 12.50
C ILE A 60 -8.41 8.45 11.57
N MET A 61 -9.58 8.79 12.13
CA MET A 61 -10.73 9.26 11.33
C MET A 61 -10.43 10.58 10.60
N VAL A 62 -9.79 11.54 11.28
CA VAL A 62 -9.41 12.83 10.68
C VAL A 62 -8.37 12.63 9.58
N ASN A 63 -7.38 11.75 9.80
CA ASN A 63 -6.40 11.41 8.78
C ASN A 63 -7.08 10.77 7.55
N ALA A 64 -7.93 9.77 7.76
CA ALA A 64 -8.68 9.12 6.69
C ALA A 64 -9.59 10.11 5.93
N ALA A 65 -10.24 11.05 6.64
CA ALA A 65 -11.05 12.10 6.04
C ALA A 65 -10.23 13.10 5.20
N LYS A 66 -9.04 13.51 5.69
CA LYS A 66 -8.10 14.35 4.92
C LYS A 66 -7.67 13.65 3.63
N TRP A 67 -7.27 12.38 3.72
CA TRP A 67 -6.91 11.55 2.57
C TRP A 67 -8.07 11.38 1.59
N LEU A 68 -9.29 11.13 2.07
CA LEU A 68 -10.49 11.10 1.22
C LEU A 68 -10.76 12.43 0.52
N GLY A 69 -10.49 13.55 1.19
CA GLY A 69 -10.57 14.89 0.60
C GLY A 69 -9.57 15.09 -0.55
N LEU A 70 -8.34 14.62 -0.38
CA LEU A 70 -7.29 14.66 -1.41
C LEU A 70 -7.63 13.74 -2.60
N VAL A 71 -8.10 12.52 -2.31
CA VAL A 71 -8.60 11.54 -3.29
C VAL A 71 -9.77 12.12 -4.10
N LYS A 72 -10.73 12.79 -3.43
CA LYS A 72 -11.90 13.42 -4.08
C LYS A 72 -11.52 14.60 -4.97
N LYS A 73 -10.51 15.38 -4.58
CA LYS A 73 -10.05 16.55 -5.35
C LYS A 73 -9.25 16.17 -6.60
N GLY A 74 -8.93 14.88 -6.82
CA GLY A 74 -8.09 14.45 -7.94
C GLY A 74 -6.62 14.89 -7.84
N SER A 75 -6.26 15.65 -6.79
CA SER A 75 -4.90 16.07 -6.46
C SER A 75 -4.27 15.12 -5.46
N ILE A 76 -4.22 13.84 -5.80
CA ILE A 76 -3.09 13.06 -5.32
C ILE A 76 -2.00 13.35 -6.35
N GLU A 77 -1.33 14.51 -6.21
CA GLU A 77 0.02 14.66 -6.70
C GLU A 77 0.83 13.62 -5.91
N VAL A 78 0.83 12.37 -6.39
CA VAL A 78 1.91 11.44 -6.07
C VAL A 78 3.11 12.03 -6.81
N GLY A 79 3.77 12.98 -6.15
CA GLY A 79 5.14 13.31 -6.47
C GLY A 79 5.93 12.01 -6.43
N GLU A 80 6.48 11.67 -7.59
CA GLU A 80 7.44 10.59 -7.84
C GLU A 80 7.02 9.21 -7.34
N ILE A 81 6.21 8.53 -8.18
CA ILE A 81 6.69 7.22 -8.58
C ILE A 81 7.95 7.52 -9.42
N ALA A 82 9.12 7.36 -8.82
CA ALA A 82 10.36 7.24 -9.55
C ALA A 82 10.13 6.26 -10.70
N ASP A 83 10.27 6.74 -11.94
CA ASP A 83 10.26 6.01 -13.20
C ASP A 83 9.90 4.52 -13.08
N ILE A 84 8.61 4.19 -13.05
CA ILE A 84 8.15 2.90 -13.57
C ILE A 84 7.89 3.08 -15.07
N ASP A 85 8.89 3.62 -15.77
CA ASP A 85 9.12 3.33 -17.20
C ASP A 85 9.78 1.93 -17.35
N GLY A 86 9.95 1.21 -16.24
CA GLY A 86 10.66 -0.06 -16.15
C GLY A 86 9.81 -1.33 -16.11
N GLU A 87 8.48 -1.33 -16.17
CA GLU A 87 7.75 -2.60 -15.99
C GLU A 87 7.72 -3.47 -17.27
N ALA A 88 7.69 -2.84 -18.45
CA ALA A 88 7.84 -3.55 -19.73
C ALA A 88 9.32 -3.78 -20.11
N ALA A 89 10.21 -2.82 -19.82
CA ALA A 89 11.64 -2.93 -20.11
C ALA A 89 12.39 -3.76 -19.04
N GLY A 90 11.97 -3.68 -17.78
CA GLY A 90 12.51 -4.41 -16.65
C GLY A 90 12.06 -5.87 -16.64
N GLY A 91 10.85 -6.21 -17.08
CA GLY A 91 10.47 -7.63 -17.25
C GLY A 91 11.42 -8.37 -18.20
N PHE A 92 11.78 -7.77 -19.34
CA PHE A 92 12.74 -8.34 -20.29
C PHE A 92 14.17 -8.39 -19.72
N ALA A 93 14.66 -7.28 -19.15
CA ALA A 93 16.02 -7.21 -18.61
C ALA A 93 16.21 -8.13 -17.40
N VAL A 94 15.18 -8.25 -16.55
CA VAL A 94 15.15 -9.17 -15.41
C VAL A 94 15.13 -10.62 -15.91
N LYS A 95 14.28 -10.97 -16.88
CA LYS A 95 14.27 -12.32 -17.49
C LYS A 95 15.63 -12.69 -18.08
N LEU A 96 16.33 -11.77 -18.74
CA LEU A 96 17.66 -12.01 -19.32
C LEU A 96 18.73 -12.21 -18.24
N ARG A 97 18.70 -11.40 -17.18
CA ARG A 97 19.61 -11.52 -16.04
C ARG A 97 19.40 -12.82 -15.26
N ASP A 98 18.14 -13.21 -15.06
CA ASP A 98 17.80 -14.45 -14.38
C ASP A 98 18.22 -15.68 -15.21
N LEU A 99 18.11 -15.61 -16.55
CA LEU A 99 18.60 -16.63 -17.47
C LEU A 99 20.13 -16.80 -17.39
N GLU A 100 20.88 -15.70 -17.28
CA GLU A 100 22.33 -15.73 -17.09
C GLU A 100 22.73 -16.32 -15.72
N ALA A 101 21.96 -16.02 -14.67
CA ALA A 101 22.17 -16.61 -13.35
C ALA A 101 21.97 -18.14 -13.37
N LEU A 102 20.89 -18.62 -13.99
CA LEU A 102 20.60 -20.06 -14.12
C LEU A 102 21.69 -20.81 -14.91
N LYS A 103 22.27 -20.17 -15.93
CA LYS A 103 23.41 -20.74 -16.67
C LYS A 103 24.65 -20.83 -15.78
N LYS A 104 24.94 -19.76 -15.04
CA LYS A 104 26.12 -19.68 -14.15
C LYS A 104 26.04 -20.70 -13.02
N ASP A 105 24.84 -20.97 -12.54
CA ASP A 105 24.56 -21.98 -11.51
C ASP A 105 24.55 -23.42 -12.07
N GLY A 106 24.75 -23.60 -13.38
CA GLY A 106 24.80 -24.91 -14.03
C GLY A 106 23.44 -25.62 -14.13
N LEU A 107 22.33 -24.88 -13.89
CA LEU A 107 20.98 -25.43 -13.88
C LEU A 107 20.38 -25.60 -15.28
N ILE A 108 20.95 -24.91 -16.28
CA ILE A 108 20.56 -25.02 -17.68
C ILE A 108 21.79 -25.27 -18.56
N THR A 109 21.59 -26.04 -19.63
CA THR A 109 22.65 -26.30 -20.62
C THR A 109 22.82 -25.13 -21.58
N GLU A 110 23.99 -25.03 -22.24
CA GLU A 110 24.25 -23.95 -23.23
C GLU A 110 23.20 -23.93 -24.35
N GLY A 111 22.74 -25.09 -24.79
CA GLY A 111 21.70 -25.19 -25.83
C GLY A 111 20.35 -24.62 -25.38
N GLU A 112 19.97 -24.87 -24.13
CA GLU A 112 18.71 -24.35 -23.57
C GLU A 112 18.78 -22.84 -23.32
N TYR A 113 19.94 -22.35 -22.88
CA TYR A 113 20.21 -20.93 -22.73
C TYR A 113 20.04 -20.17 -24.06
N GLN A 114 20.66 -20.64 -25.13
CA GLN A 114 20.59 -19.97 -26.44
C GLN A 114 19.17 -19.97 -27.00
N ARG A 115 18.43 -21.08 -26.85
CA ARG A 115 17.03 -21.17 -27.31
C ARG A 115 16.13 -20.16 -26.58
N LYS A 116 16.18 -20.15 -25.25
CA LYS A 116 15.37 -19.23 -24.43
C LYS A 116 15.75 -17.77 -24.63
N ARG A 117 17.03 -17.47 -24.82
CA ARG A 117 17.50 -16.12 -25.13
C ARG A 117 16.95 -15.63 -26.47
N ALA A 118 16.90 -16.49 -27.49
CA ALA A 118 16.30 -16.15 -28.79
C ALA A 118 14.79 -15.91 -28.68
N GLU A 119 14.06 -16.73 -27.93
CA GLU A 119 12.62 -16.55 -27.64
C GLU A 119 12.35 -15.20 -26.96
N ILE A 120 13.10 -14.87 -25.90
CA ILE A 120 12.95 -13.62 -25.14
C ILE A 120 13.23 -12.38 -26.02
N ILE A 121 14.20 -12.48 -26.94
CA ILE A 121 14.53 -11.41 -27.88
C ILE A 121 13.43 -11.25 -28.95
N GLN A 122 12.84 -12.34 -29.42
CA GLN A 122 11.73 -12.32 -30.38
C GLN A 122 10.43 -11.78 -29.78
N GLU A 123 10.14 -11.98 -28.49
CA GLU A 123 8.94 -11.41 -27.84
C GLU A 123 8.90 -9.86 -27.86
N LYS A 124 10.04 -9.20 -28.10
CA LYS A 124 10.15 -7.73 -28.11
C LYS A 124 10.04 -7.09 -29.51
N TRP A 125 10.14 -7.89 -30.58
CA TRP A 125 10.09 -7.42 -31.98
C TRP A 125 8.92 -8.03 -32.73
#